data_AF-A0A7X3W967-F1
#
_entry.id   AF-A0A7X3W967-F1
#
_cell.length_a   1.000
_cell.length_b   1.000
_cell.length_c   1.000
_cell.angle_alpha   90.00
_cell.angle_beta   90.00
_cell.angle_gamma   90.00
#
_symmetry.space_group_name_H-M   'P 1'
#
loop_
_entity.id
_entity.type
_entity.pdbx_description
1 polymer ?
#
loop_
_entity_poly.entity_id
_entity_poly.type
_entity_poly.pdbx_seq_one_letter_code
_entity_poly.pdbx_strand_id
1 'polypeptide(L)'
;MKRCLDCHFLSKYHIDIEGIRRHFCWTEDERVEKKIPEQYLPCCFKGVWNAGEDRSFLAPAKFQETLTKDRNETCFYIKYQEGMMFDAATELYRMYTDNRQLKKSNRNTMIALWIAATGLVLNTIVQILK
;
A
#
# COMPACT_ATOMS: atom_id res chain seq x y z
N MET A 1 3.62 5.91 10.05
CA MET A 1 2.88 4.69 10.45
C MET A 1 1.85 4.38 9.39
N LYS A 2 1.81 3.16 8.84
CA LYS A 2 0.86 2.80 7.76
C LYS A 2 -0.38 2.13 8.33
N ARG A 3 -1.31 2.95 8.83
CA ARG A 3 -2.57 2.50 9.42
C ARG A 3 -3.64 2.28 8.36
N CYS A 4 -4.55 1.33 8.60
CA CYS A 4 -5.71 1.14 7.71
C CYS A 4 -6.67 2.33 7.78
N LEU A 5 -6.81 3.00 8.92
CA LEU A 5 -7.66 4.19 9.06
C LEU A 5 -7.31 5.29 8.06
N ASP A 6 -6.00 5.46 7.77
CA ASP A 6 -5.49 6.47 6.85
C ASP A 6 -5.31 5.92 5.41
N CYS A 7 -5.70 4.67 5.17
CA CYS A 7 -5.46 3.96 3.92
C CYS A 7 -6.63 4.11 2.96
N HIS A 8 -6.32 4.36 1.69
CA HIS A 8 -7.30 4.44 0.62
C HIS A 8 -8.03 3.11 0.39
N PHE A 9 -7.35 1.97 0.62
CA PHE A 9 -7.95 0.64 0.48
C PHE A 9 -8.73 0.16 1.70
N LEU A 10 -8.99 1.03 2.68
CA LEU A 10 -9.98 0.74 3.72
C LEU A 10 -11.37 0.73 3.08
N SER A 11 -12.00 -0.44 3.15
CA SER A 11 -13.25 -0.70 2.47
C SER A 11 -14.27 -1.29 3.44
N LYS A 12 -15.52 -1.23 3.02
CA LYS A 12 -16.64 -1.94 3.61
C LYS A 12 -17.36 -2.66 2.48
N TYR A 13 -17.93 -3.83 2.74
CA TYR A 13 -18.69 -4.55 1.74
C TYR A 13 -20.05 -4.97 2.27
N HIS A 14 -21.02 -5.11 1.36
CA HIS A 14 -22.26 -5.83 1.61
C HIS A 14 -22.38 -6.97 0.60
N ILE A 15 -23.09 -8.01 0.99
CA ILE A 15 -23.48 -9.11 0.11
C ILE A 15 -24.88 -8.77 -0.38
N ASP A 16 -25.06 -8.66 -1.70
CA ASP A 16 -26.38 -8.42 -2.28
C ASP A 16 -27.23 -9.69 -2.35
N ILE A 17 -28.46 -9.58 -2.87
CA ILE A 17 -29.40 -10.70 -3.00
C ILE A 17 -28.90 -11.82 -3.92
N GLU A 18 -27.94 -11.51 -4.81
CA GLU A 18 -27.32 -12.48 -5.73
C GLU A 18 -26.08 -13.13 -5.09
N GLY A 19 -25.73 -12.77 -3.85
CA GLY A 19 -24.54 -13.26 -3.16
C GLY A 19 -23.25 -12.52 -3.57
N ILE A 20 -23.35 -11.44 -4.34
CA ILE A 20 -22.19 -10.70 -4.84
C ILE A 20 -21.71 -9.71 -3.77
N ARG A 21 -20.40 -9.75 -3.48
CA ARG A 21 -19.75 -8.78 -2.58
C ARG A 21 -19.50 -7.47 -3.32
N ARG A 22 -20.20 -6.41 -2.90
CA ARG A 22 -19.97 -5.06 -3.41
C ARG A 22 -19.15 -4.26 -2.42
N HIS A 23 -18.01 -3.77 -2.89
CA HIS A 23 -17.06 -3.00 -2.09
C HIS A 23 -17.29 -1.51 -2.22
N PHE A 24 -17.20 -0.81 -1.10
CA PHE A 24 -17.32 0.64 -1.00
C PHE A 24 -16.13 1.18 -0.23
N CYS A 25 -15.69 2.39 -0.57
CA CYS A 25 -14.75 3.12 0.26
C CYS A 25 -15.46 3.61 1.52
N TRP A 26 -14.69 3.76 2.59
CA TRP A 26 -15.15 4.52 3.75
C TRP A 26 -15.20 6.00 3.39
N THR A 27 -16.29 6.67 3.74
CA THR A 27 -16.42 8.13 3.63
C THR A 27 -15.55 8.82 4.67
N GLU A 28 -15.38 10.14 4.54
CA GLU A 28 -14.63 10.93 5.52
C GLU A 28 -15.30 10.85 6.90
N ASP A 29 -16.63 11.02 6.96
CA ASP A 29 -17.39 10.92 8.21
C ASP A 29 -17.20 9.56 8.89
N GLU A 30 -17.27 8.46 8.14
CA GLU A 30 -17.06 7.11 8.68
C GLU A 30 -15.65 6.92 9.25
N ARG A 31 -14.64 7.56 8.65
CA ARG A 31 -13.25 7.52 9.13
C ARG A 31 -13.09 8.34 10.41
N VAL A 32 -13.70 9.52 10.47
CA VAL A 32 -13.66 10.40 11.66
C VAL A 32 -14.38 9.72 12.83
N GLU A 33 -15.58 9.20 12.60
CA GLU A 33 -16.39 8.51 13.59
C GLU A 33 -15.90 7.09 13.90
N LYS A 34 -15.04 6.54 13.04
CA LYS A 34 -14.56 5.14 13.08
C LYS A 34 -15.71 4.14 13.13
N LYS A 35 -16.78 4.45 12.41
CA LYS A 35 -18.02 3.69 12.41
C LYS A 35 -18.52 3.59 10.98
N ILE A 36 -19.10 2.43 10.65
CA ILE A 36 -19.81 2.21 9.40
C ILE A 36 -21.25 1.76 9.71
N PRO A 37 -22.18 1.91 8.75
CA PRO A 37 -23.53 1.39 8.90
C PRO A 37 -23.54 -0.13 9.11
N GLU A 38 -24.49 -0.62 9.92
CA GLU A 38 -24.55 -2.01 10.40
C GLU A 38 -24.71 -3.06 9.29
N GLN A 39 -25.23 -2.66 8.13
CA GLN A 39 -25.38 -3.55 6.98
C GLN A 39 -24.06 -3.86 6.26
N TYR A 40 -22.98 -3.14 6.60
CA TYR A 40 -21.67 -3.34 5.98
C TYR A 40 -20.69 -4.05 6.92
N LEU A 41 -19.80 -4.80 6.32
CA LEU A 41 -18.68 -5.45 7.00
C LEU A 41 -17.37 -4.79 6.59
N PRO A 42 -16.50 -4.42 7.54
CA PRO A 42 -15.27 -3.72 7.23
C PRO A 42 -14.20 -4.69 6.72
N CYS A 43 -13.41 -4.26 5.74
CA CYS A 43 -12.35 -5.06 5.15
C CYS A 43 -11.25 -4.22 4.51
N CYS A 44 -10.19 -4.89 4.07
CA CYS A 44 -9.24 -4.30 3.13
C CYS A 44 -9.62 -4.70 1.70
N PHE A 45 -9.75 -3.70 0.81
CA PHE A 45 -10.00 -3.95 -0.62
C PHE A 45 -8.92 -4.82 -1.28
N LYS A 46 -7.66 -4.71 -0.80
CA LYS A 46 -6.52 -5.53 -1.25
C LYS A 46 -6.40 -6.88 -0.55
N GLY A 47 -7.39 -7.27 0.26
CA GLY A 47 -7.44 -8.60 0.89
C GLY A 47 -6.46 -8.81 2.05
N VAL A 48 -5.82 -7.76 2.57
CA VAL A 48 -4.86 -7.87 3.69
C VAL A 48 -5.52 -8.33 4.99
N TRP A 49 -6.81 -8.04 5.15
CA TRP A 49 -7.66 -8.51 6.24
C TRP A 49 -9.13 -8.34 5.87
N ASN A 50 -10.01 -9.07 6.54
CA ASN A 50 -11.45 -8.98 6.38
C ASN A 50 -12.11 -9.35 7.73
N ALA A 51 -13.17 -8.63 8.12
CA ALA A 51 -14.00 -9.03 9.26
C ALA A 51 -14.67 -10.40 9.06
N GLY A 52 -14.89 -10.82 7.81
CA GLY A 52 -15.62 -12.04 7.48
C GLY A 52 -17.09 -11.92 7.90
N GLU A 53 -17.73 -13.05 8.17
CA GLU A 53 -19.10 -13.10 8.69
C GLU A 53 -19.16 -12.96 10.22
N ASP A 54 -18.01 -12.94 10.88
CA ASP A 54 -17.90 -12.86 12.33
C ASP A 54 -18.14 -11.42 12.81
N ARG A 55 -19.38 -11.14 13.21
CA ARG A 55 -19.75 -9.84 13.80
C ARG A 55 -19.03 -9.55 15.11
N SER A 56 -18.42 -10.54 15.79
CA SER A 56 -17.58 -10.30 16.97
C SER A 56 -16.33 -9.47 16.65
N PHE A 57 -15.95 -9.40 15.36
CA PHE A 57 -14.90 -8.52 14.87
C PHE A 57 -15.23 -7.02 15.08
N LEU A 58 -16.51 -6.66 15.10
CA LEU A 58 -16.98 -5.30 15.35
C LEU A 58 -16.92 -4.90 16.83
N ALA A 59 -16.47 -5.80 17.72
CA ALA A 59 -16.15 -5.42 19.09
C ALA A 59 -15.14 -4.25 19.07
N PRO A 60 -15.44 -3.12 19.75
CA PRO A 60 -14.69 -1.87 19.58
C PRO A 60 -13.17 -2.02 19.70
N ALA A 61 -12.69 -2.83 20.65
CA ALA A 61 -11.28 -3.07 20.89
C ALA A 61 -10.57 -3.75 19.70
N LYS A 62 -11.10 -4.89 19.22
CA LYS A 62 -10.52 -5.63 18.08
C LYS A 62 -10.58 -4.83 16.79
N PHE A 63 -11.68 -4.11 16.61
CA PHE A 63 -11.87 -3.28 15.43
C PHE A 63 -10.87 -2.13 15.39
N GLN A 64 -10.76 -1.39 16.49
CA GLN A 64 -9.80 -0.28 16.62
C GLN A 64 -8.35 -0.76 16.51
N GLU A 65 -8.01 -1.90 17.12
CA GLU A 65 -6.69 -2.51 16.96
C GLU A 65 -6.38 -2.77 15.49
N THR A 66 -7.30 -3.41 14.75
CA THR A 66 -7.12 -3.70 13.32
C THR A 66 -6.89 -2.42 12.50
N LEU A 67 -7.67 -1.37 12.76
CA LEU A 67 -7.58 -0.11 12.00
C LEU A 67 -6.28 0.65 12.26
N THR A 68 -5.75 0.55 13.49
CA THR A 68 -4.56 1.30 13.94
C THR A 68 -3.26 0.51 13.87
N LYS A 69 -3.31 -0.81 13.68
CA LYS A 69 -2.13 -1.66 13.54
C LYS A 69 -1.23 -1.18 12.41
N ASP A 70 0.06 -0.94 12.70
CA ASP A 70 1.04 -0.67 11.66
C ASP A 70 1.34 -1.97 10.89
N ARG A 71 1.25 -1.89 9.57
CA ARG A 71 1.48 -3.03 8.67
C ARG A 71 2.79 -2.95 7.89
N ASN A 72 3.67 -2.00 8.21
CA ASN A 72 5.05 -1.93 7.69
C ASN A 72 5.14 -2.14 6.15
N GLU A 73 6.00 -3.04 5.67
CA GLU A 73 6.21 -3.29 4.24
C GLU A 73 5.27 -4.35 3.64
N THR A 74 4.39 -4.98 4.43
CA THR A 74 3.50 -6.05 3.96
C THR A 74 2.14 -5.54 3.46
N CYS A 75 1.97 -4.23 3.32
CA CYS A 75 0.70 -3.59 2.97
C CYS A 75 0.81 -2.67 1.75
N PHE A 76 -0.24 -2.71 0.92
CA PHE A 76 -0.47 -1.85 -0.24
C PHE A 76 -0.89 -0.42 0.15
N TYR A 77 -0.23 0.19 1.12
CA TYR A 77 -0.67 1.46 1.67
C TYR A 77 -0.58 2.60 0.65
N ILE A 78 -1.72 3.25 0.42
CA ILE A 78 -1.86 4.55 -0.24
C ILE A 78 -2.61 5.45 0.73
N LYS A 79 -2.17 6.70 0.91
CA LYS A 79 -2.88 7.66 1.77
C LYS A 79 -4.28 7.91 1.19
N TYR A 80 -5.30 7.91 2.04
CA TYR A 80 -6.65 8.24 1.63
C TYR A 80 -6.71 9.62 0.95
N GLN A 81 -7.51 9.69 -0.10
CA GLN A 81 -7.79 10.87 -0.90
C GLN A 81 -9.25 10.77 -1.29
N GLU A 82 -10.03 11.77 -0.93
CA GLU A 82 -11.45 11.82 -1.24
C GLU A 82 -11.68 11.84 -2.76
N GLY A 83 -12.75 11.18 -3.23
CA GLY A 83 -13.10 11.12 -4.65
C GLY A 83 -12.23 10.20 -5.52
N MET A 84 -11.12 9.67 -4.99
CA MET A 84 -10.33 8.67 -5.71
C MET A 84 -10.99 7.29 -5.66
N MET A 85 -11.02 6.61 -6.79
CA MET A 85 -11.52 5.24 -6.90
C MET A 85 -10.44 4.22 -6.59
N PHE A 86 -10.83 3.01 -6.17
CA PHE A 86 -9.88 1.94 -5.85
C PHE A 86 -8.96 1.56 -7.02
N ASP A 87 -9.46 1.61 -8.26
CA ASP A 87 -8.65 1.31 -9.44
C ASP A 87 -7.57 2.37 -9.67
N ALA A 88 -7.93 3.65 -9.52
CA ALA A 88 -6.97 4.76 -9.58
C ALA A 88 -5.91 4.64 -8.47
N ALA A 89 -6.31 4.31 -7.25
CA ALA A 89 -5.36 4.07 -6.15
C ALA A 89 -4.46 2.86 -6.40
N THR A 90 -4.97 1.83 -7.06
CA THR A 90 -4.20 0.64 -7.47
C THR A 90 -3.12 1.03 -8.47
N GLU A 91 -3.49 1.83 -9.47
CA GLU A 91 -2.55 2.32 -10.48
C GLU A 91 -1.47 3.21 -9.87
N LEU A 92 -1.86 4.14 -8.99
CA LEU A 92 -0.90 4.98 -8.26
C LEU A 92 0.07 4.16 -7.40
N TYR A 93 -0.42 3.11 -6.74
CA TYR A 93 0.45 2.20 -6.01
C TYR A 93 1.45 1.50 -6.92
N ARG A 94 0.99 1.00 -8.08
CA ARG A 94 1.86 0.38 -9.10
C ARG A 94 2.95 1.35 -9.57
N MET A 95 2.57 2.56 -9.97
CA MET A 95 3.53 3.60 -10.37
C MET A 95 4.55 3.91 -9.27
N TYR A 96 4.11 3.97 -8.01
CA TYR A 96 4.99 4.20 -6.87
C TYR A 96 6.00 3.06 -6.66
N THR A 97 5.54 1.80 -6.75
CA THR A 97 6.42 0.63 -6.61
C THR A 97 7.42 0.53 -7.76
N ASP A 98 6.99 0.79 -8.99
CA ASP A 98 7.84 0.73 -10.17
C ASP A 98 8.93 1.80 -10.11
N ASN A 99 8.55 3.04 -9.76
CA ASN A 99 9.51 4.12 -9.55
C ASN A 99 10.50 3.83 -8.41
N ARG A 100 10.07 3.16 -7.33
CA ARG A 100 10.97 2.74 -6.25
C ARG A 100 11.98 1.70 -6.74
N GLN A 101 11.55 0.75 -7.58
CA GLN A 101 12.45 -0.24 -8.17
C GLN A 101 13.43 0.39 -9.17
N LEU A 102 12.96 1.29 -10.03
CA LEU A 102 13.80 2.04 -10.97
C LEU A 102 14.88 2.85 -10.25
N LYS A 103 14.53 3.56 -9.17
CA LYS A 103 15.52 4.29 -8.35
C LYS A 103 16.59 3.38 -7.76
N LYS A 104 16.22 2.15 -7.35
CA LYS A 104 17.18 1.16 -6.84
C LYS A 104 18.09 0.65 -7.96
N SER A 105 17.54 0.39 -9.15
CA SER A 105 18.30 -0.03 -10.33
C SER A 105 19.30 1.04 -10.77
N ASN A 106 18.86 2.29 -10.90
CA ASN A 106 19.73 3.41 -11.31
C ASN A 106 20.90 3.62 -10.34
N ARG A 107 20.69 3.47 -9.03
CA ARG A 107 21.76 3.54 -8.05
C ARG A 107 22.80 2.43 -8.25
N ASN A 108 22.38 1.21 -8.56
CA ASN A 108 23.29 0.10 -8.83
C ASN A 108 24.07 0.34 -10.13
N THR A 109 23.41 0.85 -11.17
CA THR A 109 24.05 1.23 -12.44
C THR A 109 25.12 2.31 -12.22
N MET A 110 24.84 3.33 -11.41
CA MET A 110 25.84 4.36 -11.08
C MET A 110 27.06 3.76 -10.36
N ILE A 111 26.86 2.83 -9.42
CA ILE A 111 27.97 2.16 -8.71
C ILE A 111 28.81 1.34 -9.71
N ALA A 112 28.17 0.59 -10.60
CA ALA A 112 28.88 -0.17 -11.63
C ALA A 112 29.68 0.74 -12.57
N LEU A 113 29.10 1.89 -12.96
CA LEU A 113 29.78 2.89 -13.79
C LEU A 113 31.02 3.45 -13.10
N TRP A 114 30.94 3.76 -11.80
CA TRP A 114 32.08 4.22 -11.00
C TRP A 114 33.20 3.17 -10.92
N ILE A 115 32.85 1.90 -10.74
CA ILE A 115 33.83 0.79 -10.70
C ILE A 115 34.50 0.64 -12.07
N ALA A 116 33.72 0.65 -13.15
CA ALA A 116 34.25 0.55 -14.51
C ALA A 116 35.18 1.73 -14.86
N ALA A 117 34.78 2.96 -14.52
CA ALA A 117 35.61 4.15 -14.72
C ALA A 117 36.93 4.07 -13.93
N THR A 118 36.89 3.62 -12.67
CA THR A 118 38.09 3.44 -11.85
C THR A 118 39.03 2.39 -12.46
N GLY A 119 38.49 1.27 -12.95
CA GLY A 119 39.29 0.24 -13.63
C GLY A 119 39.95 0.74 -14.91
N LEU A 120 39.23 1.52 -15.72
CA LEU A 120 39.76 2.16 -16.93
C LEU A 120 40.92 3.12 -16.60
N VAL A 121 40.73 4.00 -15.61
CA VAL A 121 41.76 4.96 -15.19
C VAL A 121 43.02 4.24 -14.69
N LEU A 122 42.87 3.22 -13.83
CA LEU A 122 44.01 2.44 -13.34
C LEU A 122 44.75 1.73 -14.47
N ASN A 123 44.03 1.13 -15.42
CA ASN A 123 44.64 0.45 -16.56
C ASN A 123 45.45 1.42 -17.44
N THR A 124 44.91 2.61 -17.71
CA THR A 124 45.64 3.65 -18.46
C THR A 124 46.88 4.14 -17.71
N ILE A 125 46.79 4.36 -16.39
CA ILE A 125 47.96 4.75 -15.56
C ILE A 125 49.05 3.67 -15.61
N VAL A 126 48.69 2.39 -15.49
CA VAL A 126 49.64 1.27 -15.58
C VAL A 126 50.30 1.18 -16.96
N GLN A 127 49.55 1.45 -18.04
CA GLN A 127 50.12 1.49 -19.39
C GLN A 127 51.08 2.65 -19.62
N ILE A 128 50.87 3.80 -18.97
CA ILE A 128 51.74 4.97 -19.11
C ILE A 128 53.02 4.83 -18.26
N LEU A 129 52.93 4.16 -17.11
CA LEU A 129 54.06 3.95 -16.20
C LEU A 129 54.94 2.73 -16.56
N LYS A 130 54.46 1.87 -17.47
CA LYS A 130 55.26 0.79 -18.07
C LYS A 130 56.05 1.30 -19.27
#